data_AF-A0A524KNK8-F1
#
_entry.id   AF-A0A524KNK8-F1
#
_cell.length_a   1.000
_cell.length_b   1.000
_cell.length_c   1.000
_cell.angle_alpha   90.00
_cell.angle_beta   90.00
_cell.angle_gamma   90.00
#
_symmetry.space_group_name_H-M   'P 1'
#
loop_
_entity.id
_entity.type
_entity.pdbx_description
1 polymer ?
#
loop_
_entity_poly.entity_id
_entity_poly.type
_entity_poly.pdbx_seq_one_letter_code
_entity_poly.pdbx_strand_id
1 'polypeptide(L)'
;MRIRRALALLCTFLPLTGAAGELGLPALLARLTDLDRLPVLEPAVTCRQFSSYDRASRYDPATKQYVNWSANGDSGQYLRVEPNGEAVMAEMAGPGCIVRIWSANPTGTIRLYLDGAAKPTWEFPFADLFQGRVAPFARPVAGMNGRGANAYLPIPYARSCRVTADKAHRQYYHIGYLTFPEGTPVRTFRLPLDDAERAAVTSATQALSRGEPANQDAKTTTHDLPPGQAVT
;
A
#
# COMPACT_ATOMS: atom_id res chain seq x y z
N MET A 1 40.47 55.02 -23.28
CA MET A 1 40.14 53.58 -23.33
C MET A 1 39.36 53.22 -22.06
N ARG A 2 38.02 53.07 -22.14
CA ARG A 2 37.15 52.82 -20.97
C ARG A 2 36.78 51.33 -20.90
N ILE A 3 37.31 50.60 -19.93
CA ILE A 3 37.00 49.19 -19.70
C ILE A 3 35.69 49.10 -18.93
N ARG A 4 34.62 48.64 -19.59
CA ARG A 4 33.34 48.30 -18.96
C ARG A 4 33.48 46.91 -18.33
N ARG A 5 33.45 46.82 -17.00
CA ARG A 5 33.35 45.54 -16.28
C ARG A 5 31.90 45.06 -16.36
N ALA A 6 31.66 44.01 -17.13
CA ALA A 6 30.38 43.31 -17.14
C ALA A 6 30.30 42.42 -15.89
N LEU A 7 29.36 42.71 -14.99
CA LEU A 7 29.07 41.90 -13.82
C LEU A 7 28.12 40.78 -14.26
N ALA A 8 28.64 39.56 -14.39
CA ALA A 8 27.82 38.39 -14.66
C ALA A 8 27.07 37.99 -13.38
N LEU A 9 25.75 38.18 -13.38
CA LEU A 9 24.87 37.70 -12.32
C LEU A 9 24.70 36.19 -12.52
N LEU A 10 25.41 35.39 -11.72
CA LEU A 10 25.26 33.95 -11.68
C LEU A 10 24.00 33.62 -10.88
N CYS A 11 22.86 33.41 -11.55
CA CYS A 11 21.64 32.91 -10.94
C CYS A 11 21.84 31.44 -10.52
N THR A 12 22.29 31.24 -9.28
CA THR A 12 22.24 29.92 -8.64
C THR A 12 20.77 29.56 -8.38
N PHE A 13 20.23 28.66 -9.19
CA PHE A 13 19.02 27.93 -8.84
C PHE A 13 19.34 27.06 -7.63
N LEU A 14 19.02 27.53 -6.42
CA LEU A 14 18.88 26.62 -5.28
C LEU A 14 17.63 25.78 -5.54
N PRO A 15 17.72 24.45 -5.68
CA PRO A 15 16.53 23.63 -5.54
C PRO A 15 15.98 23.88 -4.13
N LEU A 16 14.73 24.35 -4.03
CA LEU A 16 13.95 24.20 -2.82
C LEU A 16 13.73 22.70 -2.62
N THR A 17 14.69 22.01 -2.03
CA THR A 17 14.41 20.78 -1.30
C THR A 17 13.69 21.21 -0.04
N GLY A 18 12.39 21.49 -0.16
CA GLY A 18 11.53 21.43 1.00
C GLY A 18 11.75 20.05 1.61
N ALA A 19 12.12 20.00 2.89
CA ALA A 19 12.15 18.76 3.63
C ALA A 19 10.72 18.23 3.66
N ALA A 20 10.35 17.46 2.64
CA ALA A 20 9.16 16.63 2.69
C ALA A 20 9.33 15.75 3.93
N GLY A 21 8.48 15.97 4.92
CA GLY A 21 8.54 15.23 6.18
C GLY A 21 8.56 13.72 5.91
N GLU A 22 9.26 12.99 6.76
CA GLU A 22 9.33 11.53 6.68
C GLU A 22 7.92 10.91 6.57
N LEU A 23 7.69 10.09 5.55
CA LEU A 23 6.43 9.42 5.30
C LEU A 23 6.32 8.19 6.22
N GLY A 24 5.73 8.39 7.38
CA GLY A 24 5.46 7.33 8.35
C GLY A 24 4.00 6.87 8.38
N LEU A 25 3.73 5.90 9.26
CA LEU A 25 2.38 5.36 9.48
C LEU A 25 1.31 6.45 9.73
N PRO A 26 1.54 7.51 10.54
CA PRO A 26 0.54 8.56 10.74
C PRO A 26 0.14 9.29 9.45
N ALA A 27 1.13 9.66 8.63
CA ALA A 27 0.88 10.35 7.36
C ALA A 27 0.15 9.44 6.36
N LEU A 28 0.44 8.14 6.35
CA LEU A 28 -0.24 7.17 5.49
C LEU A 28 -1.67 6.87 5.96
N LEU A 29 -1.91 6.83 7.27
CA LEU A 29 -3.24 6.69 7.84
C LEU A 29 -4.12 7.91 7.55
N ALA A 30 -3.56 9.13 7.62
CA ALA A 30 -4.27 10.35 7.25
C ALA A 30 -4.79 10.29 5.80
N ARG A 31 -3.98 9.75 4.87
CA ARG A 31 -4.38 9.54 3.47
C ARG A 31 -5.57 8.59 3.31
N LEU A 32 -5.76 7.63 4.22
CA LEU A 32 -6.88 6.67 4.14
C LEU A 32 -8.24 7.34 4.35
N THR A 33 -8.26 8.49 5.02
CA THR A 33 -9.49 9.21 5.41
C THR A 33 -9.63 10.60 4.78
N ASP A 34 -8.66 10.99 3.95
CA ASP A 34 -8.63 12.27 3.27
C ASP A 34 -9.25 12.13 1.86
N LEU A 35 -10.55 12.41 1.77
CA LEU A 35 -11.29 12.30 0.51
C LEU A 35 -10.92 13.41 -0.49
N ASP A 36 -10.40 14.54 -0.03
CA ASP A 36 -10.01 15.67 -0.90
C ASP A 36 -8.79 15.32 -1.77
N ARG A 37 -8.07 14.25 -1.42
CA ARG A 37 -6.96 13.70 -2.22
C ARG A 37 -7.40 12.81 -3.37
N LEU A 38 -8.65 12.32 -3.40
CA LEU A 38 -9.13 11.45 -4.48
C LEU A 38 -8.91 12.00 -5.90
N PRO A 39 -9.11 13.31 -6.19
CA PRO A 39 -8.82 13.87 -7.51
C PRO A 39 -7.34 14.20 -7.73
N VAL A 40 -6.49 14.12 -6.70
CA VAL A 40 -5.09 14.53 -6.77
C VAL A 40 -4.24 13.35 -7.21
N LEU A 41 -3.60 13.49 -8.38
CA LEU A 41 -2.57 12.57 -8.82
C LEU A 41 -1.31 12.77 -7.97
N GLU A 42 -0.75 11.69 -7.45
CA GLU A 42 0.58 11.69 -6.82
C GLU A 42 1.65 11.39 -7.88
N PRO A 43 2.41 12.40 -8.34
CA PRO A 43 3.37 12.18 -9.41
C PRO A 43 4.44 11.18 -9.00
N ALA A 44 4.82 10.29 -9.93
CA ALA A 44 5.84 9.26 -9.74
C ALA A 44 5.57 8.25 -8.60
N VAL A 45 4.39 8.25 -8.00
CA VAL A 45 3.91 7.16 -7.14
C VAL A 45 3.17 6.14 -8.00
N THR A 46 3.49 4.86 -7.82
CA THR A 46 2.80 3.78 -8.53
C THR A 46 2.07 2.88 -7.56
N CYS A 47 0.85 2.46 -7.92
CA CYS A 47 0.11 1.43 -7.21
C CYS A 47 0.17 0.12 -8.01
N ARG A 48 0.58 -0.97 -7.36
CA ARG A 48 0.72 -2.31 -7.97
C ARG A 48 0.21 -3.38 -7.02
N GLN A 49 0.04 -4.59 -7.54
CA GLN A 49 -0.44 -5.73 -6.76
C GLN A 49 0.32 -7.01 -7.14
N PHE A 50 0.67 -7.80 -6.13
CA PHE A 50 0.93 -9.23 -6.29
C PHE A 50 -0.30 -10.04 -5.91
N SER A 51 -0.57 -11.11 -6.65
CA SER A 51 -1.70 -11.99 -6.37
C SER A 51 -1.37 -13.44 -6.70
N SER A 52 -2.28 -14.32 -6.29
CA SER A 52 -2.30 -15.75 -6.62
C SER A 52 -2.95 -16.05 -7.98
N TYR A 53 -3.06 -15.07 -8.87
CA TYR A 53 -3.64 -15.25 -10.20
C TYR A 53 -2.97 -16.39 -10.97
N ASP A 54 -3.73 -17.07 -11.83
CA ASP A 54 -3.27 -18.18 -12.65
C ASP A 54 -2.18 -17.74 -13.63
N ARG A 55 -0.95 -18.23 -13.39
CA ARG A 55 0.23 -17.89 -14.22
C ARG A 55 0.15 -18.45 -15.64
N ALA A 56 -0.80 -19.36 -15.92
CA ALA A 56 -1.04 -19.83 -17.27
C ALA A 56 -1.66 -18.74 -18.15
N SER A 57 -2.47 -17.83 -17.57
CA SER A 57 -3.00 -16.64 -18.25
C SER A 57 -1.94 -15.54 -18.27
N ARG A 58 -1.39 -15.25 -19.45
CA ARG A 58 -0.30 -14.27 -19.60
C ARG A 58 -0.38 -13.50 -20.91
N TYR A 59 0.04 -12.25 -20.87
CA TYR A 59 0.24 -11.45 -22.07
C TYR A 59 1.57 -11.81 -22.73
N ASP A 60 1.56 -12.11 -24.02
CA ASP A 60 2.76 -12.26 -24.83
C ASP A 60 3.05 -10.94 -25.57
N PRO A 61 4.12 -10.22 -25.21
CA PRO A 61 4.46 -8.94 -25.83
C PRO A 61 4.94 -9.08 -27.29
N ALA A 62 5.46 -10.25 -27.70
CA ALA A 62 5.94 -10.45 -29.06
C ALA A 62 4.78 -10.58 -30.05
N THR A 63 3.74 -11.34 -29.68
CA THR A 63 2.54 -11.53 -30.49
C THR A 63 1.45 -10.49 -30.21
N LYS A 64 1.58 -9.73 -29.12
CA LYS A 64 0.57 -8.80 -28.59
C LYS A 64 -0.77 -9.48 -28.26
N GLN A 65 -0.74 -10.75 -27.88
CA GLN A 65 -1.93 -11.54 -27.58
C GLN A 65 -1.86 -12.14 -26.17
N TYR A 66 -3.03 -12.50 -25.62
CA TYR A 66 -3.09 -13.27 -24.38
C TYR A 66 -3.00 -14.77 -24.68
N VAL A 67 -2.11 -15.46 -23.97
CA VAL A 67 -1.99 -16.91 -23.97
C VAL A 67 -2.83 -17.45 -22.82
N ASN A 68 -3.69 -18.43 -23.12
CA ASN A 68 -4.59 -19.09 -22.18
C ASN A 68 -5.36 -18.10 -21.28
N TRP A 69 -5.93 -17.06 -21.91
CA TRP A 69 -6.60 -15.96 -21.21
C TRP A 69 -7.71 -16.42 -20.25
N SER A 70 -8.32 -17.58 -20.51
CA SER A 70 -9.39 -18.19 -19.74
C SER A 70 -8.92 -19.09 -18.59
N ALA A 71 -7.62 -19.18 -18.32
CA ALA A 71 -7.10 -19.90 -17.16
C ALA A 71 -7.63 -19.28 -15.86
N ASN A 72 -7.98 -20.11 -14.87
CA ASN A 72 -8.75 -19.71 -13.68
C ASN A 72 -8.28 -20.41 -12.39
N GLY A 73 -7.08 -21.00 -12.41
CA GLY A 73 -6.39 -21.57 -11.25
C GLY A 73 -5.78 -20.52 -10.33
N ASP A 74 -6.60 -19.55 -9.89
CA ASP A 74 -6.19 -18.32 -9.17
C ASP A 74 -5.86 -18.53 -7.67
N SER A 75 -5.58 -19.76 -7.25
CA SER A 75 -5.22 -20.06 -5.86
C SER A 75 -3.93 -20.87 -5.77
N GLY A 76 -3.13 -20.57 -4.76
CA GLY A 76 -1.88 -21.28 -4.49
C GLY A 76 -0.76 -21.01 -5.50
N GLN A 77 -0.87 -19.94 -6.28
CA GLN A 77 0.22 -19.44 -7.13
C GLN A 77 1.11 -18.53 -6.29
N TYR A 78 2.41 -18.81 -6.28
CA TYR A 78 3.43 -18.03 -5.57
C TYR A 78 4.50 -17.58 -6.56
N LEU A 79 5.31 -16.58 -6.20
CA LEU A 79 6.45 -16.17 -7.04
C LEU A 79 7.49 -17.28 -7.14
N ARG A 80 7.75 -17.95 -6.02
CA ARG A 80 8.63 -19.10 -5.87
C ARG A 80 8.43 -19.75 -4.50
N VAL A 81 8.97 -20.96 -4.33
CA VAL A 81 9.17 -21.59 -3.02
C VAL A 81 10.66 -21.64 -2.75
N GLU A 82 11.07 -21.11 -1.61
CA GLU A 82 12.47 -21.08 -1.16
C GLU A 82 12.93 -22.46 -0.68
N PRO A 83 14.24 -22.76 -0.63
CA PRO A 83 14.75 -24.06 -0.18
C PRO A 83 14.35 -24.45 1.25
N ASN A 84 14.05 -23.47 2.10
CA ASN A 84 13.55 -23.68 3.47
C ASN A 84 12.04 -23.98 3.54
N GLY A 85 11.36 -24.02 2.39
CA GLY A 85 9.93 -24.29 2.26
C GLY A 85 9.03 -23.06 2.22
N GLU A 86 9.53 -21.86 2.51
CA GLU A 86 8.70 -20.64 2.47
C GLU A 86 8.23 -20.31 1.06
N ALA A 87 6.96 -19.94 0.91
CA ALA A 87 6.40 -19.57 -0.37
C ALA A 87 6.29 -18.05 -0.50
N VAL A 88 6.98 -17.47 -1.47
CA VAL A 88 7.07 -16.02 -1.64
C VAL A 88 5.79 -15.50 -2.31
N MET A 89 5.04 -14.67 -1.58
CA MET A 89 3.77 -14.10 -2.03
C MET A 89 3.97 -12.80 -2.81
N ALA A 90 4.90 -11.96 -2.34
CA ALA A 90 5.21 -10.65 -2.91
C ALA A 90 6.66 -10.26 -2.61
N GLU A 91 7.28 -9.51 -3.52
CA GLU A 91 8.62 -8.94 -3.34
C GLU A 91 8.69 -7.56 -4.01
N MET A 92 8.97 -6.53 -3.21
CA MET A 92 9.01 -5.13 -3.61
C MET A 92 10.38 -4.54 -3.30
N ALA A 93 10.89 -3.69 -4.21
CA ALA A 93 12.10 -2.92 -4.05
C ALA A 93 11.79 -1.41 -4.02
N GLY A 94 12.65 -0.65 -3.34
CA GLY A 94 12.52 0.79 -3.14
C GLY A 94 11.63 1.17 -1.96
N PRO A 95 11.53 2.49 -1.65
CA PRO A 95 10.64 3.00 -0.63
C PRO A 95 9.18 2.76 -1.02
N GLY A 96 8.38 2.23 -0.10
CA GLY A 96 7.00 1.85 -0.41
C GLY A 96 6.14 1.60 0.82
N CYS A 97 4.91 1.17 0.56
CA CYS A 97 3.94 0.85 1.59
C CYS A 97 2.99 -0.23 1.10
N ILE A 98 2.82 -1.33 1.85
CA ILE A 98 1.65 -2.20 1.64
C ILE A 98 0.42 -1.41 2.11
N VAL A 99 -0.57 -1.28 1.24
CA VAL A 99 -1.83 -0.55 1.53
C VAL A 99 -3.04 -1.47 1.57
N ARG A 100 -2.89 -2.72 1.11
CA ARG A 100 -3.94 -3.73 1.20
C ARG A 100 -3.36 -5.14 1.25
N ILE A 101 -3.82 -5.90 2.23
CA ILE A 101 -3.70 -7.37 2.25
C ILE A 101 -5.11 -7.93 2.17
N TRP A 102 -5.33 -8.87 1.25
CA TRP A 102 -6.61 -9.57 1.11
C TRP A 102 -6.41 -11.07 0.97
N SER A 103 -7.36 -11.85 1.48
CA SER A 103 -7.47 -13.28 1.23
C SER A 103 -8.90 -13.78 1.39
N ALA A 104 -9.31 -14.75 0.57
CA ALA A 104 -10.58 -15.47 0.76
C ALA A 104 -10.46 -16.61 1.79
N ASN A 105 -9.25 -17.11 2.03
CA ASN A 105 -8.96 -18.26 2.88
C ASN A 105 -7.54 -18.17 3.48
N PRO A 106 -7.26 -17.15 4.32
CA PRO A 106 -5.92 -16.94 4.88
C PRO A 106 -5.50 -18.14 5.70
N THR A 107 -4.43 -18.82 5.27
CA THR A 107 -3.99 -20.11 5.83
C THR A 107 -2.55 -20.02 6.30
N GLY A 108 -2.24 -20.71 7.41
CA GLY A 108 -0.88 -20.79 7.93
C GLY A 108 -0.40 -19.46 8.52
N THR A 109 0.87 -19.14 8.25
CA THR A 109 1.55 -17.99 8.84
C THR A 109 2.02 -17.06 7.73
N ILE A 110 1.76 -15.76 7.88
CA ILE A 110 2.28 -14.70 7.01
C ILE A 110 3.49 -14.05 7.65
N ARG A 111 4.55 -13.84 6.87
CA ARG A 111 5.81 -13.23 7.29
C ARG A 111 6.10 -11.99 6.47
N LEU A 112 6.53 -10.93 7.15
CA LEU A 112 6.94 -9.67 6.55
C LEU A 112 8.43 -9.46 6.81
N TYR A 113 9.21 -9.32 5.75
CA TYR A 113 10.61 -8.96 5.80
C TYR A 113 10.74 -7.53 5.32
N LEU A 114 11.04 -6.60 6.22
CA LEU A 114 11.17 -5.19 5.88
C LEU A 114 12.64 -4.81 5.74
N ASP A 115 12.93 -3.98 4.74
CA ASP A 115 14.23 -3.37 4.48
C ASP A 115 15.43 -4.32 4.41
N GLY A 116 15.22 -5.52 3.86
CA GLY A 116 16.28 -6.51 3.66
C GLY A 116 16.63 -7.28 4.94
N ALA A 117 15.75 -7.29 5.94
CA ALA A 117 15.93 -8.12 7.13
C ALA A 117 16.13 -9.60 6.75
N ALA A 118 17.15 -10.24 7.35
CA ALA A 118 17.46 -11.65 7.10
C ALA A 118 16.47 -12.62 7.76
N LYS A 119 15.78 -12.17 8.82
CA LYS A 119 14.70 -12.88 9.50
C LYS A 119 13.40 -12.09 9.33
N PRO A 120 12.21 -12.72 9.45
CA PRO A 120 10.95 -12.00 9.44
C PRO A 120 10.99 -10.86 10.46
N THR A 121 10.71 -9.64 10.01
CA THR A 121 10.50 -8.48 10.89
C THR A 121 9.24 -8.69 11.70
N TRP A 122 8.19 -9.21 11.04
CA TRP A 122 6.91 -9.55 11.66
C TRP A 122 6.43 -10.91 11.16
N GLU A 123 5.84 -11.69 12.07
CA GLU A 123 5.27 -13.00 11.80
C GLU A 123 3.95 -13.13 12.54
N PHE A 124 2.88 -13.52 11.83
CA PHE A 124 1.54 -13.66 12.40
C PHE A 124 0.83 -14.88 11.83
N PRO A 125 -0.01 -15.57 12.62
CA PRO A 125 -1.03 -16.44 12.04
C PRO A 125 -1.86 -15.62 11.05
N PHE A 126 -1.93 -16.06 9.79
CA PHE A 126 -2.44 -15.20 8.72
C PHE A 126 -3.91 -14.81 8.95
N ALA A 127 -4.71 -15.74 9.46
CA ALA A 127 -6.10 -15.48 9.80
C ALA A 127 -6.28 -14.45 10.93
N ASP A 128 -5.33 -14.36 11.87
CA ASP A 128 -5.44 -13.51 13.07
C ASP A 128 -5.32 -12.02 12.73
N LEU A 129 -4.65 -11.66 11.62
CA LEU A 129 -4.62 -10.29 11.08
C LEU A 129 -6.03 -9.73 10.79
N PHE A 130 -7.03 -10.60 10.62
CA PHE A 130 -8.38 -10.20 10.24
C PHE A 130 -9.42 -10.44 11.34
N GLN A 131 -8.99 -10.97 12.50
CA GLN A 131 -9.87 -11.36 13.60
C GLN A 131 -9.77 -10.43 14.82
N GLY A 132 -9.00 -9.34 14.70
CA GLY A 132 -8.79 -8.40 15.81
C GLY A 132 -7.90 -8.95 16.93
N ARG A 133 -7.12 -10.02 16.65
CA ARG A 133 -6.22 -10.67 17.62
C ARG A 133 -4.81 -10.12 17.59
N VAL A 134 -4.45 -9.38 16.53
CA VAL A 134 -3.14 -8.75 16.36
C VAL A 134 -3.34 -7.23 16.33
N ALA A 135 -2.94 -6.51 17.37
CA ALA A 135 -2.97 -5.05 17.32
C ALA A 135 -1.87 -4.51 16.37
N PRO A 136 -2.13 -3.44 15.60
CA PRO A 136 -3.37 -2.65 15.49
C PRO A 136 -4.30 -3.13 14.36
N PHE A 137 -4.14 -4.37 13.86
CA PHE A 137 -5.00 -4.97 12.84
C PHE A 137 -6.37 -5.35 13.43
N ALA A 138 -7.24 -4.36 13.53
CA ALA A 138 -8.61 -4.51 14.01
C ALA A 138 -9.58 -3.66 13.17
N ARG A 139 -10.89 -3.90 13.35
CA ARG A 139 -11.91 -3.12 12.64
C ARG A 139 -11.81 -1.63 13.00
N PRO A 140 -12.12 -0.72 12.06
CA PRO A 140 -12.52 -0.96 10.66
C PRO A 140 -11.36 -1.14 9.68
N VAL A 141 -10.10 -0.96 10.10
CA VAL A 141 -8.94 -1.03 9.18
C VAL A 141 -8.53 -2.46 8.83
N ALA A 142 -8.94 -3.46 9.60
CA ALA A 142 -8.80 -4.87 9.25
C ALA A 142 -10.00 -5.68 9.74
N GLY A 143 -10.41 -6.69 8.97
CA GLY A 143 -11.54 -7.52 9.34
C GLY A 143 -11.98 -8.50 8.25
N MET A 144 -12.83 -9.45 8.65
CA MET A 144 -13.63 -10.26 7.74
C MET A 144 -14.94 -9.53 7.41
N ASN A 145 -15.18 -9.28 6.12
CA ASN A 145 -16.43 -8.74 5.60
C ASN A 145 -17.01 -9.74 4.60
N GLY A 146 -18.15 -10.34 4.95
CA GLY A 146 -18.66 -11.52 4.23
C GLY A 146 -17.65 -12.67 4.29
N ARG A 147 -17.21 -13.16 3.13
CA ARG A 147 -16.18 -14.21 2.98
C ARG A 147 -14.80 -13.66 2.58
N GLY A 148 -14.60 -12.35 2.64
CA GLY A 148 -13.34 -11.69 2.26
C GLY A 148 -12.62 -11.08 3.45
N ALA A 149 -11.41 -11.56 3.73
CA ALA A 149 -10.53 -10.99 4.74
C ALA A 149 -9.77 -9.81 4.14
N ASN A 150 -9.88 -8.61 4.73
CA ASN A 150 -9.22 -7.40 4.25
C ASN A 150 -8.46 -6.73 5.40
N ALA A 151 -7.25 -6.25 5.12
CA ALA A 151 -6.49 -5.36 5.98
C ALA A 151 -5.98 -4.17 5.15
N TYR A 152 -6.33 -2.97 5.58
CA TYR A 152 -6.00 -1.66 5.01
C TYR A 152 -5.04 -0.87 5.90
N LEU A 153 -4.58 -1.44 7.01
CA LEU A 153 -3.53 -0.83 7.83
C LEU A 153 -2.25 -0.67 6.96
N PRO A 154 -1.73 0.56 6.79
CA PRO A 154 -0.51 0.77 6.03
C PRO A 154 0.70 0.09 6.69
N ILE A 155 1.53 -0.57 5.89
CA ILE A 155 2.81 -1.15 6.33
C ILE A 155 3.94 -0.52 5.49
N PRO A 156 4.45 0.66 5.90
CA PRO A 156 5.57 1.32 5.22
C PRO A 156 6.91 0.58 5.36
N TYR A 157 7.77 0.74 4.36
CA TYR A 157 9.14 0.23 4.32
C TYR A 157 10.05 1.18 3.52
N ALA A 158 11.28 1.37 3.97
CA ALA A 158 12.21 2.35 3.41
C ALA A 158 12.97 1.84 2.18
N ARG A 159 13.30 0.54 2.13
CA ARG A 159 14.20 -0.02 1.09
C ARG A 159 13.59 -1.16 0.29
N SER A 160 12.86 -2.04 0.94
CA SER A 160 12.30 -3.24 0.31
C SER A 160 11.29 -3.91 1.22
N CYS A 161 10.40 -4.73 0.65
CA CYS A 161 9.54 -5.60 1.42
C CYS A 161 9.40 -6.95 0.73
N ARG A 162 9.53 -8.04 1.48
CA ARG A 162 9.17 -9.37 1.02
C ARG A 162 8.10 -9.95 1.93
N VAL A 163 7.06 -10.53 1.33
CA VAL A 163 5.96 -11.19 2.03
C VAL A 163 5.98 -12.67 1.68
N THR A 164 6.00 -13.54 2.68
CA THR A 164 5.98 -14.98 2.48
C THR A 164 4.88 -15.65 3.31
N ALA A 165 4.44 -16.81 2.83
CA ALA A 165 3.73 -17.79 3.65
C ALA A 165 4.74 -18.83 4.18
N ASP A 166 4.42 -19.44 5.34
CA ASP A 166 5.26 -20.49 5.95
C ASP A 166 5.53 -21.67 5.02
N LYS A 167 4.59 -21.95 4.12
CA LYS A 167 4.73 -22.89 3.01
C LYS A 167 3.73 -22.57 1.91
N ALA A 168 3.80 -23.29 0.80
CA ALA A 168 2.79 -23.17 -0.25
C ALA A 168 1.45 -23.76 0.24
N HIS A 169 0.43 -22.90 0.29
CA HIS A 169 -0.97 -23.27 0.55
C HIS A 169 -1.84 -23.02 -0.68
N ARG A 170 -2.98 -23.71 -0.81
CA ARG A 170 -4.02 -23.40 -1.82
C ARG A 170 -4.89 -22.23 -1.37
N GLN A 171 -4.30 -21.05 -1.26
CA GLN A 171 -4.99 -19.82 -0.83
C GLN A 171 -5.07 -18.77 -1.93
N TYR A 172 -6.15 -17.99 -1.90
CA TYR A 172 -6.29 -16.75 -2.64
C TYR A 172 -5.68 -15.63 -1.82
N TYR A 173 -4.93 -14.74 -2.44
CA TYR A 173 -4.30 -13.61 -1.77
C TYR A 173 -4.04 -12.46 -2.74
N HIS A 174 -4.12 -11.23 -2.22
CA HIS A 174 -3.62 -10.01 -2.85
C HIS A 174 -2.72 -9.26 -1.87
N ILE A 175 -1.59 -8.74 -2.35
CA ILE A 175 -0.73 -7.77 -1.68
C ILE A 175 -0.68 -6.52 -2.55
N GLY A 176 -1.49 -5.52 -2.21
CA GLY A 176 -1.54 -4.22 -2.87
C GLY A 176 -0.59 -3.24 -2.19
N TYR A 177 0.20 -2.52 -2.98
CA TYR A 177 1.25 -1.63 -2.47
C TYR A 177 1.45 -0.39 -3.32
N LEU A 178 1.98 0.64 -2.67
CA LEU A 178 2.51 1.84 -3.29
C LEU A 178 4.04 1.75 -3.36
N THR A 179 4.60 2.25 -4.45
CA THR A 179 6.03 2.55 -4.58
C THR A 179 6.18 4.06 -4.70
N PHE A 180 7.01 4.65 -3.84
CA PHE A 180 7.34 6.07 -3.85
C PHE A 180 8.59 6.32 -4.69
N PRO A 181 8.85 7.58 -5.12
CA PRO A 181 10.09 7.94 -5.79
C PRO A 181 11.33 7.54 -4.97
N GLU A 182 12.40 7.19 -5.67
CA GLU A 182 13.69 6.91 -5.03
C GLU A 182 14.13 8.09 -4.14
N GLY A 183 14.71 7.79 -2.97
CA GLY A 183 15.10 8.80 -1.99
C GLY A 183 13.96 9.36 -1.13
N THR A 184 12.71 8.94 -1.34
CA THR A 184 11.60 9.30 -0.45
C THR A 184 11.90 8.81 0.97
N PRO A 185 11.95 9.69 1.99
CA PRO A 185 12.18 9.28 3.37
C PRO A 185 10.92 8.59 3.89
N VAL A 186 10.95 7.27 4.02
CA VAL A 186 9.83 6.46 4.54
C VAL A 186 10.23 5.88 5.89
N ARG A 187 9.39 6.07 6.91
CA ARG A 187 9.59 5.45 8.23
C ARG A 187 9.06 4.02 8.19
N THR A 188 9.94 3.04 8.37
CA THR A 188 9.57 1.62 8.35
C THR A 188 8.61 1.27 9.48
N PHE A 189 7.61 0.45 9.15
CA PHE A 189 6.61 -0.05 10.08
C PHE A 189 7.24 -0.83 11.23
N ARG A 190 6.79 -0.55 12.45
CA ARG A 190 7.27 -1.23 13.66
C ARG A 190 6.16 -1.45 14.67
N LEU A 191 6.35 -2.45 15.53
CA LEU A 191 5.57 -2.68 16.74
C LEU A 191 6.53 -2.73 17.95
N PRO A 192 6.09 -2.33 19.16
CA PRO A 192 4.83 -1.64 19.42
C PRO A 192 4.80 -0.22 18.81
N LEU A 193 3.61 0.25 18.46
CA LEU A 193 3.41 1.62 17.97
C LEU A 193 3.77 2.66 19.05
N ASP A 194 4.39 3.78 18.67
CA ASP A 194 4.52 4.95 19.56
C ASP A 194 3.18 5.69 19.75
N ASP A 195 3.19 6.69 20.62
CA ASP A 195 2.00 7.43 21.02
C ASP A 195 1.35 8.16 19.84
N ALA A 196 2.16 8.74 18.95
CA ALA A 196 1.68 9.43 17.75
C ALA A 196 1.06 8.44 16.75
N GLU A 197 1.68 7.28 16.57
CA GLU A 197 1.16 6.19 15.74
C GLU A 197 -0.15 5.61 16.28
N ARG A 198 -0.25 5.39 17.61
CA ARG A 198 -1.51 4.94 18.24
C ARG A 198 -2.62 5.98 18.14
N ALA A 199 -2.29 7.27 18.29
CA ALA A 199 -3.23 8.35 18.09
C ALA A 199 -3.73 8.42 16.64
N ALA A 200 -2.84 8.24 15.66
CA ALA A 200 -3.20 8.22 14.25
C ALA A 200 -4.11 7.02 13.89
N VAL A 201 -3.83 5.83 14.43
CA VAL A 201 -4.73 4.67 14.26
C VAL A 201 -6.10 4.97 14.85
N THR A 202 -6.16 5.52 16.06
CA THR A 202 -7.42 5.92 16.71
C THR A 202 -8.19 6.95 15.86
N SER A 203 -7.52 7.98 15.36
CA SER A 203 -8.13 9.01 14.52
C SER A 203 -8.69 8.43 13.22
N ALA A 204 -7.90 7.65 12.49
CA ALA A 204 -8.32 7.03 11.23
C ALA A 204 -9.49 6.06 11.42
N THR A 205 -9.43 5.22 12.45
CA THR A 205 -10.51 4.27 12.77
C THR A 205 -11.81 4.98 13.14
N GLN A 206 -11.75 6.06 13.95
CA GLN A 206 -12.92 6.87 14.28
C GLN A 206 -13.54 7.54 13.04
N ALA A 207 -12.72 8.11 12.16
CA ALA A 207 -13.19 8.72 10.92
C ALA A 207 -13.89 7.67 10.01
N LEU A 208 -13.26 6.52 9.80
CA LEU A 208 -13.83 5.42 9.03
C LEU A 208 -15.14 4.88 9.64
N SER A 209 -15.25 4.85 10.97
CA SER A 209 -16.48 4.40 11.65
C SER A 209 -17.64 5.39 11.55
N ARG A 210 -17.36 6.70 11.47
CA ARG A 210 -18.40 7.72 11.27
C ARG A 210 -18.90 7.76 9.83
N GLY A 211 -18.06 7.35 8.86
CA GLY A 211 -18.38 7.50 7.43
C GLY A 211 -18.38 8.96 6.95
N GLU A 212 -17.82 9.87 7.76
CA GLU A 212 -17.69 11.29 7.44
C GLU A 212 -16.29 11.55 6.85
N PRO A 213 -16.17 12.41 5.81
CA PRO A 213 -14.86 12.91 5.41
C PRO A 213 -14.15 13.52 6.61
N ALA A 214 -12.82 13.37 6.70
CA ALA A 214 -12.06 14.05 7.73
C ALA A 214 -12.16 15.60 7.62
N ASN A 215 -12.57 16.12 6.45
CA ASN A 215 -12.82 17.54 6.22
C ASN A 215 -14.19 17.96 6.77
N GLN A 216 -14.16 18.70 7.89
CA GLN A 216 -15.35 19.23 8.56
C GLN A 216 -16.01 20.40 7.80
N ASP A 217 -15.35 20.97 6.79
CA ASP A 217 -15.86 22.08 5.98
C ASP A 217 -16.61 21.62 4.72
N ALA A 218 -16.73 20.30 4.50
CA ALA A 218 -17.43 19.75 3.34
C ALA A 218 -18.93 20.08 3.38
N LYS A 219 -19.39 20.90 2.43
CA LYS A 219 -20.82 21.17 2.23
C LYS A 219 -21.43 20.11 1.31
N THR A 220 -22.32 19.29 1.86
CA THR A 220 -23.07 18.30 1.07
C THR A 220 -24.34 18.93 0.52
N THR A 221 -24.59 18.76 -0.77
CA THR A 221 -25.87 19.15 -1.42
C THR A 221 -26.41 17.96 -2.19
N THR A 222 -27.69 17.65 -2.02
CA THR A 222 -28.37 16.57 -2.75
C THR A 222 -28.93 17.14 -4.07
N HIS A 223 -28.62 16.48 -5.18
CA HIS A 223 -29.18 16.81 -6.49
C HIS A 223 -29.92 15.59 -7.05
N ASP A 224 -31.17 15.76 -7.45
CA ASP A 224 -31.87 14.79 -8.28
C ASP A 224 -31.42 14.98 -9.72
N LEU A 225 -30.73 13.99 -10.29
CA LEU A 225 -30.23 14.00 -11.66
C LEU A 225 -31.09 13.06 -12.52
N PRO A 226 -31.97 13.59 -13.40
CA PRO A 226 -32.67 12.78 -14.37
C PRO A 226 -31.70 12.12 -15.36
N PRO A 227 -32.08 10.98 -15.98
CA PRO A 227 -31.27 10.33 -17.00
C PRO A 227 -30.82 11.30 -18.11
N GLY A 228 -29.51 11.39 -18.35
CA GLY A 228 -28.92 12.19 -19.43
C GLY A 228 -28.54 13.63 -19.07
N GLN A 229 -28.68 14.06 -17.81
CA GLN A 229 -28.22 15.39 -17.37
C GLN A 229 -26.92 15.34 -16.55
N ALA A 230 -26.18 16.45 -16.56
CA ALA A 230 -24.93 16.64 -15.82
C ALA A 230 -25.10 17.72 -14.75
N VAL A 231 -24.35 17.59 -13.66
CA VAL A 231 -24.19 18.66 -12.66
C VAL A 231 -23.22 19.70 -13.24
N THR A 232 -23.68 20.95 -13.40
CA THR A 232 -22.83 22.10 -13.77
C THR A 232 -22.29 22.80 -12.55
#